data_AF-A0A843D987-F1
#
_entry.id   AF-A0A843D987-F1
#
_cell.length_a   1.000
_cell.length_b   1.000
_cell.length_c   1.000
_cell.angle_alpha   90.00
_cell.angle_beta   90.00
_cell.angle_gamma   90.00
#
_symmetry.space_group_name_H-M   'P 1'
#
loop_
_entity.id
_entity.type
_entity.pdbx_description
1 polymer ?
#
loop_
_entity_poly.entity_id
_entity_poly.type
_entity_poly.pdbx_seq_one_letter_code
_entity_poly.pdbx_strand_id
1 'polypeptide(L)'
;KIQAKDEEVGKAKITGAYNLPSRYVIHTVGPTIAYGSQPSESECENLASCYRSCLDIASYNKLESLAFCCISTGVFNFPQELAAEIAIKTVDEYLKANETTLKHVIFNVFTDADYMIYKRLLFED
;
A
#
# COMPACT_ATOMS: atom_id res chain seq x y z
N LYS A 1 21.94 10.46 12.20
CA LYS A 1 20.91 9.79 11.36
C LYS A 1 21.52 9.60 9.97
N ILE A 2 21.37 8.43 9.35
CA ILE A 2 21.93 8.13 8.01
C ILE A 2 21.19 8.92 6.92
N GLN A 3 19.89 9.18 7.13
CA GLN A 3 19.08 10.06 6.29
C GLN A 3 19.03 11.48 6.87
N ALA A 4 19.33 12.47 6.04
CA ALA A 4 19.45 13.89 6.42
C ALA A 4 18.14 14.68 6.30
N LYS A 5 17.07 14.07 5.75
CA LYS A 5 15.75 14.67 5.54
C LYS A 5 14.63 13.70 5.90
N ASP A 6 13.43 14.23 6.08
CA ASP A 6 12.22 13.43 6.30
C ASP A 6 11.89 12.56 5.08
N GLU A 7 11.10 11.52 5.29
CA GLU A 7 10.69 10.60 4.23
C GLU A 7 9.64 11.25 3.33
N GLU A 8 9.77 11.06 2.02
CA GLU A 8 8.86 11.65 1.03
C GLU A 8 7.61 10.78 0.84
N VAL A 9 6.51 11.41 0.46
CA VAL A 9 5.27 10.71 0.08
C VAL A 9 5.55 9.74 -1.07
N GLY A 10 4.94 8.56 -1.01
CA GLY A 10 5.11 7.51 -2.02
C GLY A 10 6.36 6.64 -1.83
N LYS A 11 7.29 7.01 -0.93
CA LYS A 11 8.50 6.23 -0.66
C LYS A 11 8.32 5.29 0.53
N ALA A 12 9.13 4.22 0.54
CA ALA A 12 9.10 3.22 1.58
C ALA A 12 10.49 2.91 2.18
N LYS A 13 10.49 2.40 3.42
CA LYS A 13 11.67 1.94 4.17
C LYS A 13 11.34 0.66 4.92
N ILE A 14 12.34 -0.22 5.10
CA ILE A 14 12.17 -1.48 5.83
C ILE A 14 12.89 -1.46 7.17
N THR A 15 12.27 -2.06 8.18
CA THR A 15 12.88 -2.35 9.48
C THR A 15 12.57 -3.78 9.89
N GLY A 16 13.33 -4.33 10.86
CA GLY A 16 12.89 -5.50 11.61
C GLY A 16 11.56 -5.23 12.32
N ALA A 17 10.74 -6.27 12.49
CA ALA A 17 9.42 -6.15 13.11
C ALA A 17 9.43 -6.36 14.64
N TYR A 18 10.53 -6.87 15.19
CA TYR A 18 10.73 -7.13 16.61
C TYR A 18 9.66 -8.05 17.21
N ASN A 19 8.77 -7.54 18.06
CA ASN A 19 7.77 -8.34 18.78
C ASN A 19 6.56 -8.73 17.92
N LEU A 20 6.51 -8.31 16.66
CA LEU A 20 5.47 -8.71 15.73
C LEU A 20 5.74 -10.12 15.16
N PRO A 21 4.68 -10.86 14.79
CA PRO A 21 4.84 -12.17 14.16
C PRO A 21 5.44 -12.10 12.74
N SER A 22 5.45 -10.92 12.10
CA SER A 22 6.11 -10.72 10.81
C SER A 22 7.63 -10.62 10.98
N ARG A 23 8.39 -10.85 9.90
CA ARG A 23 9.86 -10.66 9.93
C ARG A 23 10.24 -9.18 9.87
N TYR A 24 9.50 -8.42 9.08
CA TYR A 24 9.78 -7.02 8.77
C TYR A 24 8.51 -6.16 8.85
N VAL A 25 8.73 -4.86 8.97
CA VAL A 25 7.73 -3.82 8.70
C VAL A 25 8.27 -2.95 7.58
N ILE A 26 7.47 -2.77 6.53
CA ILE A 26 7.73 -1.81 5.47
C ILE A 26 6.87 -0.57 5.75
N HIS A 27 7.54 0.53 6.02
CA HIS A 27 6.95 1.82 6.35
C HIS A 27 6.86 2.64 5.07
N THR A 28 5.70 3.22 4.78
CA THR A 28 5.49 4.09 3.60
C THR A 28 4.67 5.32 3.99
N VAL A 29 4.92 6.45 3.34
CA VAL A 29 4.21 7.71 3.62
C VAL A 29 3.13 7.94 2.57
N GLY A 30 1.88 7.74 2.95
CA GLY A 30 0.72 7.96 2.08
C GLY A 30 0.37 9.44 1.90
N PRO A 31 -0.32 9.81 0.80
CA PRO A 31 -0.86 11.15 0.60
C PRO A 31 -1.96 11.47 1.61
N THR A 32 -2.16 12.75 1.91
CA THR A 32 -3.22 13.27 2.79
C THR A 32 -4.17 14.15 2.00
N ILE A 33 -5.47 13.89 2.10
CA ILE A 33 -6.50 14.60 1.36
C ILE A 33 -7.20 15.58 2.30
N ALA A 34 -7.31 16.84 1.87
CA ALA A 34 -8.05 17.85 2.63
C ALA A 34 -9.53 17.46 2.76
N TYR A 35 -10.11 17.65 3.95
CA TYR A 35 -11.53 17.38 4.18
C TYR A 35 -12.41 18.17 3.21
N GLY A 36 -13.37 17.50 2.58
CA GLY A 36 -14.25 18.09 1.57
C GLY A 36 -13.64 18.24 0.17
N SER A 37 -12.41 17.79 -0.04
CA SER A 37 -11.75 17.77 -1.36
C SER A 37 -11.72 16.36 -1.95
N GLN A 38 -11.57 16.28 -3.27
CA GLN A 38 -11.29 15.03 -3.98
C GLN A 38 -9.79 14.88 -4.22
N PRO A 39 -9.23 13.65 -4.24
CA PRO A 39 -7.85 13.44 -4.60
C PRO A 39 -7.54 13.94 -6.02
N SER A 40 -6.43 14.67 -6.15
CA SER A 40 -5.81 15.01 -7.43
C SER A 40 -5.14 13.78 -8.06
N GLU A 41 -4.86 13.86 -9.37
CA GLU A 41 -4.11 12.80 -10.07
C GLU A 41 -2.74 12.53 -9.41
N SER A 42 -2.05 13.58 -8.96
CA SER A 42 -0.77 13.43 -8.26
C SER A 42 -0.90 12.71 -6.92
N GLU A 43 -2.02 12.88 -6.21
CA GLU A 43 -2.27 12.19 -4.95
C GLU A 43 -2.65 10.72 -5.18
N CYS A 44 -3.40 10.42 -6.24
CA CYS A 44 -3.65 9.05 -6.68
C CYS A 44 -2.34 8.34 -7.05
N GLU A 45 -1.47 9.00 -7.81
CA GLU A 45 -0.16 8.46 -8.19
C GLU A 45 0.77 8.30 -6.99
N ASN A 46 0.73 9.22 -6.02
CA ASN A 46 1.44 9.08 -4.76
C ASN A 46 0.99 7.85 -3.95
N LEU A 47 -0.31 7.57 -3.91
CA LEU A 47 -0.83 6.37 -3.27
C LEU A 47 -0.34 5.11 -4.01
N ALA A 48 -0.43 5.08 -5.32
CA ALA A 48 0.09 3.99 -6.14
C ALA A 48 1.60 3.77 -5.92
N SER A 49 2.36 4.86 -5.83
CA SER A 49 3.79 4.84 -5.53
C SER A 49 4.10 4.20 -4.17
N CYS A 50 3.23 4.42 -3.15
CA CYS A 50 3.38 3.74 -1.86
C CYS A 50 3.37 2.21 -2.01
N TYR A 51 2.40 1.68 -2.77
CA TYR A 51 2.29 0.24 -3.02
C TYR A 51 3.49 -0.28 -3.83
N ARG A 52 3.89 0.41 -4.92
CA ARG A 52 5.07 0.02 -5.73
C ARG A 52 6.35 0.00 -4.90
N SER A 53 6.63 1.06 -4.14
CA SER A 53 7.82 1.15 -3.29
C SER A 53 7.87 0.02 -2.25
N CYS A 54 6.72 -0.37 -1.68
CA CYS A 54 6.65 -1.50 -0.75
C CYS A 54 6.90 -2.84 -1.45
N LEU A 55 6.33 -3.04 -2.64
CA LEU A 55 6.52 -4.26 -3.43
C LEU A 55 7.98 -4.39 -3.89
N ASP A 56 8.62 -3.30 -4.31
CA ASP A 56 10.05 -3.28 -4.69
C ASP A 56 10.94 -3.70 -3.53
N ILE A 57 10.70 -3.15 -2.33
CA ILE A 57 11.44 -3.52 -1.14
C ILE A 57 11.21 -5.01 -0.81
N ALA A 58 9.97 -5.50 -0.88
CA ALA A 58 9.68 -6.89 -0.58
C ALA A 58 10.35 -7.85 -1.58
N SER A 59 10.30 -7.54 -2.89
CA SER A 59 10.97 -8.30 -3.95
C SER A 59 12.49 -8.28 -3.78
N TYR A 60 13.09 -7.11 -3.56
CA TYR A 60 14.53 -6.96 -3.34
C TYR A 60 15.03 -7.78 -2.13
N ASN A 61 14.25 -7.81 -1.05
CA ASN A 61 14.55 -8.59 0.15
C ASN A 61 14.10 -10.07 0.05
N LYS A 62 13.64 -10.52 -1.13
CA LYS A 62 13.21 -11.89 -1.42
C LYS A 62 12.13 -12.40 -0.46
N LEU A 63 11.18 -11.54 -0.10
CA LEU A 63 10.05 -11.91 0.74
C LEU A 63 9.03 -12.71 -0.08
N GLU A 64 8.39 -13.68 0.56
CA GLU A 64 7.37 -14.52 -0.11
C GLU A 64 5.94 -14.05 0.15
N SER A 65 5.73 -13.21 1.17
CA SER A 65 4.42 -12.66 1.50
C SER A 65 4.52 -11.22 2.00
N LEU A 66 3.50 -10.42 1.67
CA LEU A 66 3.36 -9.03 2.10
C LEU A 66 1.89 -8.73 2.39
N ALA A 67 1.62 -8.06 3.51
CA ALA A 67 0.27 -7.60 3.86
C ALA A 67 0.22 -6.07 3.85
N PHE A 68 -0.79 -5.52 3.19
CA PHE A 68 -1.11 -4.09 3.15
C PHE A 68 -2.33 -3.81 4.02
N CYS A 69 -2.27 -2.74 4.81
CA CYS A 69 -3.48 -2.11 5.33
C CYS A 69 -4.09 -1.18 4.28
N CYS A 70 -5.26 -0.59 4.59
CA CYS A 70 -5.86 0.47 3.76
C CYS A 70 -5.05 1.78 3.92
N ILE A 71 -4.02 1.96 3.08
CA ILE A 71 -3.13 3.12 3.16
C ILE A 71 -3.93 4.41 2.88
N SER A 72 -3.71 5.42 3.73
CA SER A 72 -4.32 6.75 3.67
C SER A 72 -5.84 6.86 3.89
N THR A 73 -6.59 5.78 4.12
CA THR A 73 -8.06 5.86 4.21
C THR A 73 -8.62 6.22 5.58
N GLY A 74 -7.76 6.30 6.61
CA GLY A 74 -8.12 6.75 7.96
C GLY A 74 -7.97 8.26 8.14
N VAL A 75 -7.07 8.68 9.02
CA VAL A 75 -6.81 10.10 9.34
C VAL A 75 -6.38 10.92 8.11
N PHE A 76 -5.78 10.28 7.10
CA PHE A 76 -5.37 10.94 5.85
C PHE A 76 -6.49 11.09 4.81
N ASN A 77 -7.71 10.63 5.13
CA ASN A 77 -8.95 10.95 4.45
C ASN A 77 -9.00 10.62 2.95
N PHE A 78 -8.22 9.63 2.50
CA PHE A 78 -8.33 9.13 1.12
C PHE A 78 -9.62 8.31 0.97
N PRO A 79 -10.45 8.57 -0.06
CA PRO A 79 -11.69 7.81 -0.27
C PRO A 79 -11.45 6.31 -0.40
N GLN A 80 -12.15 5.50 0.40
CA GLN A 80 -11.92 4.05 0.53
C GLN A 80 -12.04 3.30 -0.80
N GLU A 81 -13.09 3.59 -1.58
CA GLU A 81 -13.34 2.97 -2.89
C GLU A 81 -12.18 3.19 -3.85
N LEU A 82 -11.82 4.46 -4.07
CA LEU A 82 -10.73 4.83 -4.97
C LEU A 82 -9.37 4.31 -4.47
N ALA A 83 -9.14 4.33 -3.15
CA ALA A 83 -7.92 3.76 -2.58
C ALA A 83 -7.80 2.25 -2.84
N ALA A 84 -8.90 1.50 -2.70
CA ALA A 84 -8.94 0.08 -2.96
C ALA A 84 -8.72 -0.24 -4.44
N GLU A 85 -9.34 0.51 -5.35
CA GLU A 85 -9.09 0.40 -6.80
C GLU A 85 -7.61 0.62 -7.14
N ILE A 86 -7.01 1.69 -6.60
CA ILE A 86 -5.58 2.00 -6.80
C ILE A 86 -4.71 0.88 -6.22
N ALA A 87 -5.00 0.39 -5.02
CA ALA A 87 -4.25 -0.67 -4.36
C ALA A 87 -4.25 -1.96 -5.18
N ILE A 88 -5.43 -2.43 -5.60
CA ILE A 88 -5.59 -3.66 -6.37
C ILE A 88 -4.92 -3.52 -7.73
N LYS A 89 -5.23 -2.44 -8.47
CA LYS A 89 -4.65 -2.20 -9.79
C LYS A 89 -3.13 -2.15 -9.75
N THR A 90 -2.56 -1.42 -8.78
CA THR A 90 -1.11 -1.26 -8.66
C THR A 90 -0.43 -2.59 -8.34
N VAL A 91 -1.00 -3.38 -7.43
CA VAL A 91 -0.46 -4.71 -7.08
C VAL A 91 -0.55 -5.65 -8.28
N ASP A 92 -1.69 -5.71 -8.96
CA ASP A 92 -1.90 -6.57 -10.14
C ASP A 92 -0.93 -6.22 -11.28
N GLU A 93 -0.82 -4.93 -11.63
CA GLU A 93 0.12 -4.45 -12.65
C GLU A 93 1.57 -4.78 -12.27
N TYR A 94 1.95 -4.59 -10.99
CA TYR A 94 3.29 -4.90 -10.52
C TYR A 94 3.63 -6.38 -10.65
N LEU A 95 2.72 -7.27 -10.21
CA LEU A 95 2.92 -8.72 -10.25
C LEU A 95 2.98 -9.26 -11.69
N LYS A 96 2.26 -8.61 -12.63
CA LYS A 96 2.32 -8.96 -14.06
C LYS A 96 3.60 -8.48 -14.73
N ALA A 97 4.12 -7.32 -14.35
CA ALA A 97 5.23 -6.67 -15.02
C ALA A 97 6.62 -7.08 -14.49
N ASN A 98 6.70 -7.64 -13.29
CA ASN A 98 7.98 -7.89 -12.61
C ASN A 98 8.14 -9.36 -12.20
N GLU A 99 9.35 -9.88 -12.34
CA GLU A 99 9.73 -11.13 -11.67
C GLU A 99 9.89 -10.86 -10.17
N THR A 100 9.13 -11.56 -9.33
CA THR A 100 9.16 -11.40 -7.88
C THR A 100 9.08 -12.75 -7.15
N THR A 101 9.61 -12.79 -5.94
CA THR A 101 9.48 -13.93 -5.02
C THR A 101 8.15 -13.94 -4.26
N LEU A 102 7.36 -12.87 -4.37
CA LEU A 102 6.08 -12.74 -3.69
C LEU A 102 5.10 -13.78 -4.22
N LYS A 103 4.63 -14.66 -3.34
CA LYS A 103 3.59 -15.67 -3.59
C LYS A 103 2.23 -15.19 -3.12
N HIS A 104 2.20 -14.35 -2.09
CA HIS A 104 0.98 -13.85 -1.49
C HIS A 104 1.07 -12.34 -1.22
N VAL A 105 0.12 -11.59 -1.78
CA VAL A 105 -0.16 -10.21 -1.38
C VAL A 105 -1.52 -10.21 -0.69
N ILE A 106 -1.57 -9.70 0.54
CA ILE A 106 -2.74 -9.76 1.42
C ILE A 106 -3.25 -8.33 1.62
N PHE A 107 -4.51 -8.07 1.26
CA PHE A 107 -5.19 -6.83 1.63
C PHE A 107 -5.87 -7.00 2.99
N ASN A 108 -5.21 -6.55 4.05
CA ASN A 108 -5.72 -6.58 5.43
C ASN A 108 -6.59 -5.34 5.69
N VAL A 109 -7.89 -5.52 5.54
CA VAL A 109 -8.92 -4.51 5.83
C VAL A 109 -9.32 -4.52 7.31
N PHE A 110 -9.83 -3.39 7.82
CA PHE A 110 -10.27 -3.27 9.22
C PHE A 110 -11.80 -3.17 9.36
N THR A 111 -12.46 -2.39 8.49
CA THR A 111 -13.91 -2.17 8.57
C THR A 111 -14.67 -3.11 7.65
N ASP A 112 -15.94 -3.39 7.98
CA ASP A 112 -16.84 -4.14 7.09
C ASP A 112 -17.03 -3.41 5.74
N ALA A 113 -17.01 -2.06 5.75
CA ALA A 113 -17.09 -1.28 4.53
C ALA A 113 -15.90 -1.55 3.60
N ASP A 114 -14.67 -1.49 4.12
CA ASP A 114 -13.47 -1.82 3.34
C ASP A 114 -13.52 -3.27 2.85
N TYR A 115 -13.95 -4.21 3.71
CA TYR A 115 -14.11 -5.61 3.32
C TYR A 115 -15.05 -5.79 2.14
N MET A 116 -16.22 -5.16 2.16
CA MET A 116 -17.19 -5.25 1.06
C MET A 116 -16.66 -4.62 -0.23
N ILE A 117 -15.93 -3.51 -0.15
CA ILE A 117 -15.28 -2.87 -1.31
C ILE A 117 -14.24 -3.82 -1.92
N TYR A 118 -13.27 -4.28 -1.14
CA TYR A 118 -12.21 -5.17 -1.63
C TYR A 118 -12.77 -6.50 -2.15
N LYS A 119 -13.79 -7.05 -1.49
CA LYS A 119 -14.44 -8.29 -1.93
C LYS A 119 -15.09 -8.13 -3.31
N ARG A 120 -15.86 -7.06 -3.51
CA ARG A 120 -16.47 -6.77 -4.81
C ARG A 120 -15.40 -6.59 -5.89
N LEU A 121 -14.40 -5.74 -5.64
CA LEU A 121 -13.36 -5.42 -6.63
C LEU A 121 -12.46 -6.61 -7.02
N LEU A 122 -12.30 -7.62 -6.15
CA LEU A 122 -11.44 -8.78 -6.42
C LEU A 122 -12.19 -10.00 -6.96
N PHE A 123 -13.48 -10.16 -6.64
CA PHE A 123 -14.18 -11.43 -6.82
C PHE A 123 -15.56 -11.32 -7.49
N GLU A 124 -16.06 -10.12 -7.76
CA GLU A 124 -17.31 -9.92 -8.49
C GLU A 124 -16.97 -9.42 -9.90
N ASP A 125 -17.37 -10.21 -10.91
CA ASP A 125 -17.22 -9.91 -12.35
C ASP A 125 -18.21 -8.84 -12.84
#